data_AF-A0A2D7INX3-F1
#
_entry.id   AF-A0A2D7INX3-F1
#
_cell.length_a   1.000
_cell.length_b   1.000
_cell.length_c   1.000
_cell.angle_alpha   90.00
_cell.angle_beta   90.00
_cell.angle_gamma   90.00
#
_symmetry.space_group_name_H-M   'P 1'
#
loop_
_entity.id
_entity.type
_entity.pdbx_description
1 polymer ?
#
loop_
_entity_poly.entity_id
_entity_poly.type
_entity_poly.pdbx_seq_one_letter_code
_entity_poly.pdbx_strand_id
1 'polypeptide(L)'
;MEAIYKNFFREQNNIDPILTTLERIPIFENLLKKELKNIAQLTHEREYKSNEYVFKKHAPAEGMYVILHGEIEIKDPKSGNIFANLHSGDFFGELALLDEEPRSASAICNVPSRLIGFFRTDLLTLINRYPELGNKILLNLSRVLGERLRETNKNIIKSK
;
A
#
# COMPACT_ATOMS: atom_id res chain seq x y z
N MET A 1 -9.28 -43.36 18.50
CA MET A 1 -9.64 -41.93 18.67
C MET A 1 -8.64 -41.07 17.89
N GLU A 2 -8.69 -41.15 16.55
CA GLU A 2 -7.68 -40.57 15.63
C GLU A 2 -7.99 -39.11 15.20
N ALA A 3 -8.93 -38.44 15.87
CA ALA A 3 -9.49 -37.17 15.37
C ALA A 3 -8.71 -35.90 15.81
N ILE A 4 -7.79 -36.00 16.77
CA ILE A 4 -7.16 -34.80 17.36
C ILE A 4 -5.95 -34.32 16.54
N TYR A 5 -5.18 -35.23 15.92
CA TYR A 5 -3.96 -34.86 15.17
C TYR A 5 -4.20 -34.41 13.73
N LYS A 6 -5.39 -34.65 13.18
CA LYS A 6 -5.72 -34.30 11.78
C LYS A 6 -5.85 -32.79 11.55
N ASN A 7 -6.02 -31.99 12.62
CA ASN A 7 -6.09 -30.53 12.54
C ASN A 7 -4.71 -29.84 12.62
N PHE A 8 -3.66 -30.56 13.03
CA PHE A 8 -2.29 -30.01 13.09
C PHE A 8 -1.61 -29.99 11.70
N PHE A 9 -2.07 -30.84 10.78
CA PHE A 9 -1.56 -30.98 9.42
C PHE A 9 -2.67 -30.76 8.37
N ARG A 10 -3.60 -29.84 8.62
CA ARG A 10 -4.24 -29.20 7.48
C ARG A 10 -3.19 -28.29 6.87
N GLU A 11 -2.52 -28.77 5.83
CA GLU A 11 -2.11 -27.90 4.72
C GLU A 11 -3.38 -27.22 4.22
N GLN A 12 -3.80 -26.16 4.91
CA GLN A 12 -4.64 -25.18 4.27
C GLN A 12 -3.78 -24.65 3.14
N ASN A 13 -4.18 -24.95 1.91
CA ASN A 13 -3.95 -24.07 0.77
C ASN A 13 -4.67 -22.71 1.05
N ASN A 14 -4.41 -22.09 2.21
CA ASN A 14 -4.76 -20.73 2.52
C ASN A 14 -3.74 -19.91 1.76
N ILE A 15 -4.15 -19.53 0.56
CA ILE A 15 -3.46 -18.49 -0.16
C ILE A 15 -3.47 -17.26 0.76
N ASP A 16 -2.28 -16.85 1.20
CA ASP A 16 -2.13 -15.68 2.08
C ASP A 16 -2.72 -14.46 1.35
N PRO A 17 -3.80 -13.84 1.90
CA PRO A 17 -4.46 -12.73 1.23
C PRO A 17 -3.53 -11.51 1.08
N ILE A 18 -2.56 -11.34 1.97
CA ILE A 18 -1.56 -10.28 1.85
C ILE A 18 -0.67 -10.56 0.63
N LEU A 19 -0.15 -11.78 0.48
CA LEU A 19 0.67 -12.13 -0.68
C LEU A 19 -0.09 -11.94 -1.99
N THR A 20 -1.36 -12.37 -2.04
CA THR A 20 -2.18 -12.23 -3.26
C THR A 20 -2.44 -10.78 -3.63
N THR A 21 -2.64 -9.92 -2.62
CA THR A 21 -2.81 -8.49 -2.86
C THR A 21 -1.49 -7.87 -3.32
N LEU A 22 -0.37 -8.17 -2.64
CA LEU A 22 0.96 -7.66 -3.01
C LEU A 22 1.35 -8.04 -4.45
N GLU A 23 1.03 -9.26 -4.89
CA GLU A 23 1.27 -9.72 -6.28
C GLU A 23 0.61 -8.83 -7.36
N ARG A 24 -0.43 -8.07 -6.99
CA ARG A 24 -1.18 -7.21 -7.92
C ARG A 24 -0.77 -5.75 -7.86
N ILE A 25 0.06 -5.35 -6.89
CA ILE A 25 0.46 -3.96 -6.71
C ILE A 25 1.62 -3.64 -7.67
N PRO A 26 1.51 -2.58 -8.50
CA PRO A 26 2.55 -2.17 -9.45
C PRO A 26 3.95 -2.01 -8.85
N ILE A 27 4.06 -1.54 -7.60
CA ILE A 27 5.35 -1.38 -6.90
C ILE A 27 6.05 -2.73 -6.66
N PHE A 28 5.29 -3.82 -6.55
CA PHE A 28 5.77 -5.18 -6.29
C PHE A 28 5.69 -6.10 -7.52
N GLU A 29 5.50 -5.51 -8.71
CA GLU A 29 5.48 -6.24 -9.97
C GLU A 29 6.86 -6.89 -10.27
N ASN A 30 6.85 -8.04 -10.94
CA ASN A 30 8.05 -8.81 -11.32
C ASN A 30 8.91 -9.29 -10.13
N LEU A 31 8.35 -9.32 -8.92
CA LEU A 31 8.98 -9.93 -7.77
C LEU A 31 8.70 -11.43 -7.70
N LEU A 32 9.71 -12.19 -7.29
CA LEU A 32 9.60 -13.62 -7.04
C LEU A 32 8.72 -13.86 -5.81
N LYS A 33 8.04 -15.01 -5.76
CA LYS A 33 7.22 -15.39 -4.58
C LYS A 33 7.99 -15.33 -3.25
N LYS A 34 9.28 -15.67 -3.25
CA LYS A 34 10.14 -15.56 -2.06
C LYS A 34 10.37 -14.10 -1.63
N GLU A 35 10.46 -13.19 -2.59
CA GLU A 35 10.67 -11.76 -2.35
C GLU A 35 9.40 -11.13 -1.78
N LEU A 36 8.23 -11.48 -2.34
CA LEU A 36 6.92 -11.07 -1.82
C LEU A 36 6.68 -11.57 -0.39
N LYS A 37 7.11 -12.81 -0.06
CA LYS A 37 7.09 -13.32 1.31
C LYS A 37 7.93 -12.49 2.27
N ASN A 38 9.12 -12.06 1.86
CA ASN A 38 9.95 -11.20 2.69
C ASN A 38 9.29 -9.84 2.92
N ILE A 39 8.61 -9.28 1.92
CA ILE A 39 7.88 -8.01 2.04
C ILE A 39 6.68 -8.18 2.98
N ALA A 40 5.86 -9.22 2.79
CA ALA A 40 4.69 -9.48 3.62
C ALA A 40 5.03 -9.56 5.12
N GLN A 41 6.18 -10.15 5.46
CA GLN A 41 6.67 -10.22 6.86
C GLN A 41 7.06 -8.87 7.46
N LEU A 42 7.36 -7.87 6.63
CA LEU A 42 7.68 -6.51 7.06
C LEU A 42 6.45 -5.60 7.05
N THR A 43 5.33 -6.02 6.45
CA THR A 43 4.12 -5.21 6.43
C THR A 43 3.35 -5.27 7.74
N HIS A 44 2.61 -4.20 8.04
CA HIS A 44 1.81 -4.08 9.24
C HIS A 44 0.33 -3.97 8.90
N GLU A 45 -0.45 -5.01 9.20
CA GLU A 45 -1.90 -5.00 8.99
C GLU A 45 -2.61 -4.14 10.06
N ARG A 46 -3.58 -3.35 9.63
CA ARG A 46 -4.41 -2.52 10.51
C ARG A 46 -5.84 -2.42 9.99
N GLU A 47 -6.78 -2.51 10.92
CA GLU A 47 -8.20 -2.27 10.69
C GLU A 47 -8.60 -0.84 11.06
N TYR A 48 -9.54 -0.30 10.31
CA TYR A 48 -10.08 1.05 10.46
C TYR A 48 -11.59 1.01 10.39
N LYS A 49 -12.25 1.88 11.17
CA LYS A 49 -13.69 2.07 11.12
C LYS A 49 -14.08 2.99 9.97
N SER A 50 -15.35 2.95 9.57
CA SER A 50 -15.93 3.97 8.69
C SER A 50 -15.75 5.36 9.31
N ASN A 51 -15.42 6.34 8.47
CA ASN A 51 -15.05 7.71 8.79
C ASN A 51 -13.76 7.87 9.62
N GLU A 52 -12.97 6.82 9.80
CA GLU A 52 -11.66 6.91 10.45
C GLU A 52 -10.60 7.39 9.44
N TYR A 53 -9.71 8.28 9.90
CA TYR A 53 -8.58 8.73 9.10
C TYR A 53 -7.45 7.70 9.16
N VAL A 54 -6.96 7.28 7.99
CA VAL A 54 -5.69 6.56 7.87
C VAL A 54 -4.54 7.53 8.18
N PHE A 55 -4.59 8.71 7.57
CA PHE A 55 -3.75 9.85 7.93
C PHE A 55 -4.43 11.17 7.54
N LYS A 56 -3.99 12.25 8.18
CA LYS A 56 -4.45 13.61 7.89
C LYS A 56 -3.42 14.35 7.05
N LYS A 57 -3.89 15.31 6.25
CA LYS A 57 -3.03 16.28 5.55
C LYS A 57 -2.08 16.96 6.56
N HIS A 58 -0.82 17.17 6.15
CA HIS A 58 0.28 17.69 6.95
C HIS A 58 0.77 16.79 8.10
N ALA A 59 0.22 15.59 8.28
CA ALA A 59 0.82 14.61 9.17
C ALA A 59 2.19 14.16 8.61
N PRO A 60 3.12 13.72 9.48
CA PRO A 60 4.33 13.04 9.05
C PRO A 60 4.02 11.87 8.12
N ALA A 61 4.83 11.70 7.09
CA ALA A 61 4.67 10.65 6.10
C ALA A 61 5.70 9.54 6.34
N GLU A 62 5.25 8.42 6.92
CA GLU A 62 6.16 7.34 7.34
C GLU A 62 6.17 6.14 6.39
N GLY A 63 5.20 6.06 5.48
CA GLY A 63 5.05 4.90 4.61
C GLY A 63 3.84 4.96 3.69
N MET A 64 3.68 3.89 2.93
CA MET A 64 2.55 3.68 2.03
C MET A 64 1.55 2.69 2.62
N TYR A 65 0.36 2.67 2.04
CA TYR A 65 -0.71 1.76 2.41
C TYR A 65 -1.24 1.02 1.19
N VAL A 66 -1.60 -0.25 1.37
CA VAL A 66 -2.32 -1.05 0.38
C VAL A 66 -3.65 -1.48 0.99
N ILE A 67 -4.73 -1.40 0.20
CA ILE A 67 -6.08 -1.70 0.62
C ILE A 67 -6.35 -3.20 0.43
N LEU A 68 -6.38 -3.97 1.52
CA LEU A 68 -6.81 -5.37 1.46
C LEU A 68 -8.33 -5.46 1.28
N HIS A 69 -9.08 -4.63 2.00
CA HIS A 69 -10.53 -4.55 1.93
C HIS A 69 -11.00 -3.13 2.29
N GLY A 70 -12.07 -2.66 1.64
CA GLY A 70 -12.73 -1.40 1.94
C GLY A 70 -12.55 -0.33 0.86
N GLU A 71 -12.84 0.92 1.23
CA GLU A 71 -12.87 2.09 0.35
C GLU A 71 -12.25 3.29 1.07
N ILE A 72 -11.29 3.93 0.42
CA ILE A 72 -10.53 5.07 0.94
C ILE A 72 -10.71 6.28 0.03
N GLU A 73 -11.14 7.39 0.60
CA GLU A 73 -11.22 8.68 -0.08
C GLU A 73 -9.98 9.52 0.25
N ILE A 74 -9.30 9.99 -0.80
CA ILE A 74 -8.18 10.93 -0.70
C ILE A 74 -8.72 12.33 -0.95
N LYS A 75 -8.70 13.19 0.08
CA LYS A 75 -9.28 14.55 0.00
C LYS A 75 -8.50 15.62 0.72
N ASP A 76 -8.71 16.86 0.33
CA ASP A 76 -8.38 18.02 1.16
C ASP A 76 -9.61 18.43 1.98
N PRO A 77 -9.63 18.20 3.31
CA PRO A 77 -10.77 18.54 4.13
C PRO A 77 -11.05 20.05 4.23
N LYS A 78 -10.08 20.92 3.90
CA LYS A 78 -10.28 22.37 3.92
C LYS A 78 -11.01 22.88 2.69
N SER A 79 -10.68 22.37 1.50
CA SER A 79 -11.33 22.78 0.25
C SER A 79 -12.54 21.91 -0.11
N GLY A 80 -12.65 20.72 0.49
CA GLY A 80 -13.67 19.72 0.12
C GLY A 80 -13.33 18.97 -1.18
N ASN A 81 -12.18 19.25 -1.79
CA ASN A 81 -11.77 18.59 -3.03
C ASN A 81 -11.41 17.13 -2.77
N ILE A 82 -12.05 16.24 -3.52
CA ILE A 82 -11.72 14.82 -3.57
C ILE A 82 -10.74 14.59 -4.73
N PHE A 83 -9.57 14.06 -4.41
CA PHE A 83 -8.51 13.77 -5.38
C PHE A 83 -8.63 12.36 -5.97
N ALA A 84 -9.07 11.39 -5.17
CA ALA A 84 -9.25 10.01 -5.60
C ALA A 84 -10.19 9.24 -4.66
N ASN A 85 -10.92 8.27 -5.21
CA ASN A 85 -11.61 7.22 -4.47
C ASN A 85 -10.94 5.88 -4.81
N LEU A 86 -10.44 5.21 -3.79
CA LEU A 86 -9.60 4.02 -3.90
C LEU A 86 -10.33 2.83 -3.27
N HIS A 87 -10.15 1.65 -3.85
CA HIS A 87 -10.85 0.43 -3.47
C HIS A 87 -9.87 -0.68 -3.14
N SER A 88 -10.40 -1.85 -2.79
CA SER A 88 -9.60 -3.04 -2.50
C SER A 88 -8.69 -3.40 -3.68
N GLY A 89 -7.39 -3.58 -3.40
CA GLY A 89 -6.35 -3.77 -4.40
C GLY A 89 -5.60 -2.50 -4.80
N ASP A 90 -6.09 -1.32 -4.44
CA ASP A 90 -5.36 -0.07 -4.67
C ASP A 90 -4.32 0.20 -3.57
N PHE A 91 -3.40 1.12 -3.86
CA PHE A 91 -2.39 1.60 -2.91
C PHE A 91 -2.22 3.12 -3.00
N PHE A 92 -1.77 3.72 -1.90
CA PHE A 92 -1.62 5.17 -1.77
C PHE A 92 -0.57 5.58 -0.75
N GLY A 93 -0.17 6.84 -0.81
CA GLY A 93 0.82 7.41 0.11
C GLY A 93 2.25 6.97 -0.20
N GLU A 94 2.52 6.49 -1.41
CA GLU A 94 3.80 5.93 -1.86
C GLU A 94 4.96 6.92 -1.87
N LEU A 95 4.67 8.23 -2.00
CA LEU A 95 5.70 9.28 -1.94
C LEU A 95 6.47 9.26 -0.60
N ALA A 96 5.81 8.85 0.49
CA ALA A 96 6.41 8.72 1.81
C ALA A 96 7.53 7.66 1.89
N LEU A 97 7.66 6.81 0.87
CA LEU A 97 8.80 5.89 0.77
C LEU A 97 10.07 6.58 0.24
N LEU A 98 9.92 7.68 -0.50
CA LEU A 98 11.04 8.40 -1.15
C LEU A 98 11.50 9.60 -0.35
N ASP A 99 10.56 10.41 0.14
CA ASP A 99 10.83 11.65 0.87
C ASP A 99 10.13 11.67 2.23
N GLU A 100 10.47 12.68 3.03
CA GLU A 100 9.91 12.93 4.36
C GLU A 100 8.95 14.13 4.33
N GLU A 101 8.42 14.47 3.14
CA GLU A 101 7.48 15.57 3.00
C GLU A 101 6.15 15.24 3.70
N PRO A 102 5.51 16.21 4.38
CA PRO A 102 4.22 15.99 5.01
C PRO A 102 3.14 15.55 4.02
N ARG A 103 2.13 14.79 4.50
CA ARG A 103 1.03 14.31 3.65
C ARG A 103 0.35 15.48 2.91
N SER A 104 0.29 15.39 1.59
CA SER A 104 -0.33 16.42 0.72
C SER A 104 -1.86 16.46 0.80
N ALA A 105 -2.50 15.35 1.20
CA ALA A 105 -3.94 15.19 1.37
C ALA A 105 -4.24 14.31 2.59
N SER A 106 -5.51 14.20 2.96
CA SER A 106 -5.99 13.26 3.97
C SER A 106 -6.52 12.00 3.31
N ALA A 107 -6.34 10.85 3.96
CA ALA A 107 -6.95 9.59 3.57
C ALA A 107 -7.96 9.17 4.64
N ILE A 108 -9.23 9.00 4.26
CA ILE A 108 -10.33 8.63 5.15
C ILE A 108 -11.04 7.38 4.64
N CYS A 109 -11.43 6.49 5.56
CA CYS A 109 -12.19 5.30 5.23
C CYS A 109 -13.68 5.65 5.06
N ASN A 110 -14.28 5.34 3.91
CA ASN A 110 -15.73 5.51 3.71
C ASN A 110 -16.52 4.35 4.37
N VAL A 111 -15.93 3.16 4.37
CA VAL A 111 -16.47 1.94 5.00
C VAL A 111 -15.44 1.35 5.98
N PRO A 112 -15.79 0.37 6.84
CA PRO A 112 -14.80 -0.38 7.58
C PRO A 112 -13.76 -0.99 6.62
N SER A 113 -12.49 -0.70 6.87
CA SER A 113 -11.40 -0.97 5.93
C SER A 113 -10.26 -1.70 6.63
N ARG A 114 -9.56 -2.53 5.87
CA ARG A 114 -8.39 -3.30 6.32
C ARG A 114 -7.24 -3.04 5.38
N LEU A 115 -6.16 -2.50 5.92
CA LEU A 115 -5.02 -2.02 5.16
C LEU A 115 -3.74 -2.71 5.64
N ILE A 116 -2.75 -2.79 4.77
CA ILE A 116 -1.36 -3.05 5.17
C ILE A 116 -0.54 -1.79 5.01
N GLY A 117 0.23 -1.45 6.04
CA GLY A 117 1.25 -0.40 6.00
C GLY A 117 2.60 -1.00 5.60
N PHE A 118 3.31 -0.30 4.73
CA PHE A 118 4.71 -0.58 4.41
C PHE A 118 5.51 0.71 4.61
N PHE A 119 6.39 0.71 5.61
CA PHE A 119 7.06 1.93 6.05
C PHE A 119 8.43 2.11 5.40
N ARG A 120 8.89 3.36 5.37
CA ARG A 120 10.20 3.70 4.80
C ARG A 120 11.34 2.96 5.49
N THR A 121 11.25 2.78 6.81
CA THR A 121 12.22 1.98 7.59
C THR A 121 12.29 0.53 7.13
N ASP A 122 11.15 -0.06 6.75
CA ASP A 122 11.06 -1.43 6.25
C ASP A 122 11.71 -1.53 4.88
N LEU A 123 11.44 -0.57 4.00
CA LEU A 123 12.09 -0.46 2.70
C LEU A 123 13.61 -0.33 2.82
N LEU A 124 14.10 0.56 3.68
CA LEU A 124 15.54 0.75 3.90
C LEU A 124 16.19 -0.52 4.46
N THR A 125 15.53 -1.21 5.39
CA THR A 125 15.99 -2.50 5.92
C THR A 125 16.08 -3.55 4.81
N LEU A 126 15.08 -3.59 3.94
CA LEU A 126 15.02 -4.51 2.81
C LEU A 126 16.08 -4.20 1.75
N ILE A 127 16.33 -2.93 1.42
CA ILE A 127 17.40 -2.51 0.51
C ILE A 127 18.76 -2.96 1.04
N ASN A 128 19.02 -2.75 2.34
CA ASN A 128 20.27 -3.15 2.97
C ASN A 128 20.48 -4.67 2.99
N ARG A 129 19.42 -5.44 3.21
CA ARG A 129 19.49 -6.91 3.29
C ARG A 129 19.48 -7.59 1.91
N TYR A 130 18.72 -7.04 0.96
CA TYR A 130 18.49 -7.60 -0.38
C TYR A 130 18.56 -6.48 -1.44
N PRO A 131 19.76 -6.02 -1.83
CA PRO A 131 19.91 -4.87 -2.73
C PRO A 131 19.22 -5.02 -4.08
N GLU A 132 19.27 -6.22 -4.68
CA GLU A 132 18.58 -6.49 -5.96
C GLU A 132 17.05 -6.33 -5.85
N LEU A 133 16.47 -6.79 -4.74
CA LEU A 133 15.04 -6.62 -4.46
C LEU A 133 14.69 -5.15 -4.23
N GLY A 134 15.52 -4.44 -3.46
CA GLY A 134 15.39 -3.00 -3.28
C GLY A 134 15.38 -2.24 -4.60
N ASN A 135 16.31 -2.56 -5.51
CA ASN A 135 16.38 -1.95 -6.83
C ASN A 135 15.12 -2.19 -7.66
N LYS A 136 14.56 -3.41 -7.65
CA LYS A 136 13.29 -3.70 -8.34
C LYS A 136 12.15 -2.82 -7.81
N ILE A 137 12.01 -2.72 -6.49
CA ILE A 137 10.96 -1.90 -5.85
C ILE A 137 11.14 -0.42 -6.22
N LEU A 138 12.36 0.11 -6.15
CA LEU A 138 12.66 1.51 -6.48
C LEU A 138 12.39 1.83 -7.96
N LEU A 139 12.74 0.92 -8.88
CA LEU A 139 12.45 1.06 -10.30
C LEU A 139 10.93 1.05 -10.56
N ASN A 140 10.21 0.11 -9.95
CA ASN A 140 8.75 0.03 -10.06
C ASN A 140 8.06 1.29 -9.49
N LEU A 141 8.52 1.77 -8.33
CA LEU A 141 8.03 3.01 -7.73
C LEU A 141 8.30 4.22 -8.65
N SER A 142 9.48 4.31 -9.25
CA SER A 142 9.82 5.35 -10.22
C SER A 142 8.90 5.32 -11.44
N ARG A 143 8.57 4.12 -11.95
CA ARG A 143 7.61 3.92 -13.05
C ARG A 143 6.22 4.45 -12.68
N VAL A 144 5.70 4.03 -11.52
CA VAL A 144 4.39 4.46 -10.99
C VAL A 144 4.30 5.97 -10.87
N LEU A 145 5.32 6.62 -10.29
CA LEU A 145 5.33 8.07 -10.13
C LEU A 145 5.39 8.79 -11.48
N GLY A 146 6.17 8.26 -12.43
CA GLY A 146 6.21 8.77 -13.79
C GLY A 146 4.85 8.68 -14.50
N GLU A 147 4.09 7.60 -14.28
CA GLU A 147 2.73 7.44 -14.81
C GLU A 147 1.77 8.45 -14.19
N ARG A 148 1.74 8.55 -12.86
CA ARG A 148 0.89 9.50 -12.13
C ARG A 148 1.18 10.96 -12.51
N LEU A 149 2.45 11.32 -12.69
CA LEU A 149 2.82 12.66 -13.15
C LEU A 149 2.30 12.95 -14.56
N ARG A 150 2.41 11.99 -15.48
CA ARG A 150 1.87 12.13 -16.85
C ARG A 150 0.34 12.27 -16.85
N GLU A 151 -0.36 11.51 -16.01
CA GLU A 151 -1.82 11.61 -15.86
C GLU A 151 -2.23 12.95 -15.28
N THR A 152 -1.55 13.40 -14.22
CA THR A 152 -1.79 14.71 -13.59
C THR A 152 -1.62 15.84 -14.61
N ASN A 153 -0.54 15.83 -15.38
CA ASN A 153 -0.29 16.83 -16.44
C ASN A 153 -1.39 16.83 -17.51
N LYS A 154 -1.89 15.65 -17.93
CA LYS A 154 -3.00 15.55 -18.88
C LYS A 154 -4.29 16.15 -18.31
N ASN A 155 -4.56 15.95 -17.02
CA ASN A 155 -5.77 16.46 -16.36
C ASN A 155 -5.73 17.99 -16.21
N ILE A 156 -4.57 18.58 -15.90
CA ILE A 156 -4.39 20.03 -15.83
C ILE A 156 -4.68 20.69 -17.19
N ILE A 157 -4.22 20.10 -18.29
CA ILE A 157 -4.46 20.63 -19.65
C ILE A 157 -5.95 20.60 -20.02
N LYS A 158 -6.69 19.57 -19.60
CA LYS A 158 -8.15 19.45 -19.86
C LYS A 158 -9.01 20.39 -19.02
N SER A 159 -8.49 20.88 -17.89
CA SER A 159 -9.19 21.80 -16.98
C SER A 159 -9.01 23.29 -17.33
N LYS A 160 -8.34 23.60 -18.43
CA LYS A 160 -8.23 24.95 -19.00
C LYS A 160 -9.11 25.06 -20.25
#